data_AF-A0A832P6Y6-F1
#
_entry.id   AF-A0A832P6Y6-F1
#
_cell.length_a   1.000
_cell.length_b   1.000
_cell.length_c   1.000
_cell.angle_alpha   90.00
_cell.angle_beta   90.00
_cell.angle_gamma   90.00
#
_symmetry.space_group_name_H-M   'P 1'
#
loop_
_entity.id
_entity.type
_entity.pdbx_description
1 polymer ?
#
loop_
_entity_poly.entity_id
_entity_poly.type
_entity_poly.pdbx_seq_one_letter_code
_entity_poly.pdbx_strand_id
1 'polypeptide(L)'
;MEQFSFIACMPDRPGALHRAAEIITRYEGNINRIQYDRRIDMHTVFFEVTVVKQAYEKICEELEKIGYLQTSLQPVAFLKFHVYLPNRPGALFDFLNYITTSKANITFLDFDERGQHPERLVVGLHIENPNMIDALLNQLKSGYRLEILEYDTTGEKLDDTVFYLRLAQKLRSFIGSAEDAFLMRFLHDINHITQELSNLRKDPIEVFENILKVGDCLNRTSGDNFYADVQRVRIKDGIELFCFQPPCGGNIYLFDTPSERVMIDTGYGIYYQDVVNMLQHYGLGDLNRLKRIYITHADADHCGAAGCFSAPSYLNRETFLITRETSRAYGSSSHGCILEEVYTKIINLFSRFNPPTNIVLFPEIPLSGEIIEKRGVFPVIARFQIGGLEFEALAGMGGHMHGEVIYLCPEEGLLFPEDALINFRSLSPDRTEYNVLADYLMTSVNVDRKLAREERQALLSLVSEIDEKLAGKNRKCLVCCGHGSISVLEDGKLVEYTGSERYAAGQKGISVSNEGF
;
A
#
# COMPACT_ATOMS: atom_id res chain seq x y z
N MET A 1 20.34 25.30 12.51
CA MET A 1 20.00 24.02 13.17
C MET A 1 19.09 23.28 12.22
N GLU A 2 19.24 21.96 12.16
CA GLU A 2 18.52 21.07 11.25
C GLU A 2 17.86 19.97 12.08
N GLN A 3 16.80 19.36 11.55
CA GLN A 3 16.12 18.22 12.16
C GLN A 3 16.74 16.93 11.63
N PHE A 4 17.07 16.01 12.55
CA PHE A 4 17.63 14.70 12.25
C PHE A 4 16.85 13.62 13.00
N SER A 5 16.86 12.41 12.44
CA SER A 5 16.20 11.25 13.03
C SER A 5 17.16 10.07 13.10
N PHE A 6 17.08 9.29 14.17
CA PHE A 6 17.83 8.04 14.31
C PHE A 6 17.10 7.02 15.19
N ILE A 7 17.47 5.76 15.05
CA ILE A 7 16.96 4.64 15.84
C ILE A 7 18.05 4.21 16.81
N ALA A 8 17.67 4.00 18.07
CA ALA A 8 18.54 3.47 19.10
C ALA A 8 18.05 2.10 19.59
N CYS A 9 18.96 1.17 19.82
CA CYS A 9 18.73 -0.10 20.49
C CYS A 9 19.25 0.00 21.93
N MET A 10 18.35 0.01 22.91
CA MET A 10 18.69 0.22 24.31
C MET A 10 18.65 -1.07 25.12
N PRO A 11 19.61 -1.28 26.04
CA PRO A 11 19.53 -2.41 26.97
C PRO A 11 18.33 -2.27 27.89
N ASP A 12 17.66 -3.39 28.22
CA ASP A 12 16.55 -3.40 29.18
C ASP A 12 17.07 -3.30 30.61
N ARG A 13 17.48 -2.09 31.01
CA ARG A 13 17.91 -1.76 32.37
C ARG A 13 17.56 -0.33 32.76
N PRO A 14 17.31 -0.05 34.05
CA PRO A 14 17.08 1.30 34.53
C PRO A 14 18.19 2.28 34.10
N GLY A 15 17.80 3.46 33.64
CA GLY A 15 18.72 4.53 33.23
C GLY A 15 19.26 4.41 31.80
N ALA A 16 18.93 3.36 31.04
CA ALA A 16 19.35 3.23 29.64
C ALA A 16 18.92 4.43 28.79
N LEU A 17 17.63 4.81 28.86
CA LEU A 17 17.11 5.99 28.16
C LEU A 17 17.73 7.30 28.62
N HIS A 18 17.99 7.43 29.93
CA HIS A 18 18.63 8.61 30.49
C HIS A 18 20.03 8.81 29.90
N ARG A 19 20.79 7.72 29.70
CA ARG A 19 22.12 7.81 29.08
C ARG A 19 22.07 8.34 27.64
N ALA A 20 21.10 7.90 26.85
CA ALA A 20 20.92 8.42 25.49
C ALA A 20 20.57 9.92 25.51
N ALA A 21 19.63 10.32 26.37
CA ALA A 21 19.24 11.72 26.53
C ALA A 21 20.39 12.62 27.02
N GLU A 22 21.25 12.10 27.91
CA GLU A 22 22.46 12.79 28.39
C GLU A 22 23.42 13.10 27.24
N ILE A 23 23.68 12.13 26.35
CA ILE A 23 24.55 12.32 25.18
C ILE A 23 23.98 13.41 24.26
N ILE A 24 22.68 13.34 23.95
CA ILE A 24 22.01 14.34 23.11
C ILE A 24 22.11 15.74 23.74
N THR A 25 21.84 15.84 25.04
CA THR A 25 21.87 17.10 25.81
C THR A 25 23.28 17.70 25.84
N ARG A 26 24.32 16.87 26.00
CA ARG A 26 25.73 17.32 26.04
C ARG A 26 26.14 18.07 24.77
N TYR A 27 25.55 17.71 23.63
CA TYR A 27 25.79 18.33 22.34
C TYR A 27 24.73 19.37 21.95
N GLU A 28 23.99 19.88 22.94
CA GLU A 28 22.96 20.92 22.77
C GLU A 28 21.84 20.50 21.79
N GLY A 29 21.59 19.20 21.65
CA GLY A 29 20.50 18.67 20.84
C GLY A 29 19.16 18.82 21.56
N ASN A 30 18.16 19.37 20.87
CA ASN A 30 16.77 19.39 21.36
C ASN A 30 16.04 18.13 20.88
N ILE A 31 15.49 17.32 21.78
CA ILE A 31 14.64 16.17 21.40
C ILE A 31 13.25 16.70 21.03
N ASN A 32 12.89 16.64 19.75
CA ASN A 32 11.58 17.04 19.25
C ASN A 32 10.53 15.94 19.43
N ARG A 33 10.95 14.68 19.25
CA ARG A 33 10.08 13.51 19.38
C ARG A 33 10.88 12.34 19.93
N ILE A 34 10.21 11.54 20.74
CA ILE A 34 10.66 10.24 21.18
C ILE A 34 9.48 9.26 21.10
N GLN A 35 9.75 8.04 20.62
CA GLN A 35 8.82 6.92 20.75
C GLN A 35 9.57 5.74 21.34
N TYR A 36 8.99 5.18 22.41
CA TYR A 36 9.41 3.94 23.03
C TYR A 36 8.18 3.28 23.64
N ASP A 37 7.85 2.07 23.20
CA ASP A 37 6.79 1.27 23.79
C ASP A 37 7.24 -0.18 23.91
N ARG A 38 7.51 -0.59 25.15
CA ARG A 38 7.94 -1.95 25.48
C ARG A 38 6.94 -3.03 25.10
N ARG A 39 5.68 -2.68 24.89
CA ARG A 39 4.64 -3.62 24.43
C ARG A 39 4.76 -3.93 22.95
N ILE A 40 5.44 -3.05 22.19
CA ILE A 40 5.66 -3.19 20.76
C ILE A 40 7.06 -3.74 20.51
N ASP A 41 8.09 -3.13 21.09
CA ASP A 41 9.48 -3.57 20.94
C ASP A 41 10.26 -3.22 22.22
N MET A 42 11.00 -4.18 22.76
CA MET A 42 11.58 -4.04 24.10
C MET A 42 12.78 -3.09 24.12
N HIS A 43 13.50 -3.00 23.00
CA HIS A 43 14.82 -2.36 22.92
C HIS A 43 14.84 -1.15 21.98
N THR A 44 13.93 -1.09 21.02
CA THR A 44 13.97 -0.07 19.97
C THR A 44 13.35 1.25 20.43
N VAL A 45 14.09 2.34 20.24
CA VAL A 45 13.67 3.71 20.55
C VAL A 45 13.92 4.60 19.34
N PHE A 46 12.93 5.40 18.97
CA PHE A 46 13.04 6.37 17.88
C PHE A 46 13.22 7.77 18.44
N PHE A 47 14.17 8.52 17.88
CA PHE A 47 14.42 9.93 18.21
C PHE A 47 14.31 10.82 16.99
N GLU A 48 13.73 12.00 17.20
CA GLU A 48 13.95 13.19 16.37
C GLU A 48 14.61 14.27 17.20
N VAL A 49 15.69 14.85 16.66
CA VAL A 49 16.46 15.88 17.32
C VAL A 49 16.71 17.07 16.40
N THR A 50 16.67 18.28 16.95
CA THR A 50 17.07 19.50 16.27
C THR A 50 18.41 19.92 16.83
N VAL A 51 19.42 19.97 15.96
CA VAL A 51 20.79 20.29 16.36
C VAL A 51 21.60 20.81 15.15
N VAL A 52 22.81 21.31 15.35
CA VAL A 52 23.74 21.58 14.24
C VAL A 52 24.37 20.28 13.72
N LYS A 53 24.57 20.17 12.41
CA LYS A 53 25.05 18.94 11.75
C LYS A 53 26.30 18.31 12.39
N GLN A 54 27.29 19.13 12.73
CA GLN A 54 28.54 18.65 13.36
C GLN A 54 28.31 18.04 14.76
N ALA A 55 27.30 18.52 15.49
CA ALA A 55 26.94 17.97 16.78
C ALA A 55 26.10 16.69 16.63
N TYR A 56 25.25 16.61 15.58
CA TYR A 56 24.56 15.37 15.23
C TYR A 56 25.54 14.23 14.96
N GLU A 57 26.59 14.46 14.16
CA GLU A 57 27.64 13.47 13.88
C GLU A 57 28.29 12.96 15.18
N LYS A 58 28.58 13.85 16.13
CA LYS A 58 29.15 13.48 17.44
C LYS A 58 28.17 12.70 18.33
N ILE A 59 26.88 13.04 18.29
CA ILE A 59 25.83 12.28 18.99
C ILE A 59 25.81 10.85 18.46
N CYS A 60 25.78 10.67 17.14
CA CYS A 60 25.82 9.35 16.51
C CYS A 60 27.08 8.57 16.89
N GLU A 61 28.26 9.19 16.81
CA GLU A 61 29.52 8.54 17.21
C GLU A 61 29.52 8.09 18.68
N GLU A 62 29.03 8.90 19.61
CA GLU A 62 28.97 8.52 21.02
C GLU A 62 27.95 7.41 21.29
N LEU A 63 26.78 7.47 20.64
CA LEU A 63 25.77 6.41 20.74
C LEU A 63 26.27 5.10 20.15
N GLU A 64 27.00 5.14 19.03
CA GLU A 64 27.62 3.96 18.43
C GLU A 64 28.71 3.36 19.34
N LYS A 65 29.56 4.20 19.94
CA LYS A 65 30.62 3.76 20.89
C LYS A 65 30.06 3.00 22.09
N ILE A 66 28.86 3.32 22.54
CA ILE A 66 28.19 2.61 23.65
C ILE A 66 27.25 1.49 23.18
N GLY A 67 27.18 1.23 21.87
CA GLY A 67 26.35 0.20 21.25
C GLY A 67 24.86 0.53 21.20
N TYR A 68 24.48 1.80 21.34
CA TYR A 68 23.08 2.23 21.34
C TYR A 68 22.58 2.60 19.96
N LEU A 69 23.44 3.03 19.03
CA LEU A 69 23.00 3.46 17.71
C LEU A 69 22.67 2.24 16.84
N GLN A 70 21.44 2.17 16.33
CA GLN A 70 21.08 1.17 15.34
C GLN A 70 21.53 1.66 13.96
N THR A 71 22.67 1.15 13.50
CA THR A 71 23.24 1.52 12.18
C THR A 71 22.90 0.53 11.07
N SER A 72 22.26 -0.59 11.43
CA SER A 72 22.00 -1.67 10.48
C SER A 72 20.70 -2.41 10.78
N LEU A 73 20.06 -2.94 9.74
CA LEU A 73 18.88 -3.80 9.85
C LEU A 73 19.20 -5.21 9.33
N GLN A 74 20.43 -5.69 9.53
CA GLN A 74 20.83 -7.02 9.06
C GLN A 74 19.92 -8.10 9.68
N PRO A 75 19.62 -9.17 8.94
CA PRO A 75 18.81 -10.26 9.46
C PRO A 75 19.44 -10.85 10.72
N VAL A 76 18.70 -10.81 11.83
CA VAL A 76 19.06 -11.56 13.04
C VAL A 76 18.52 -12.96 12.85
N ALA A 77 19.37 -13.96 13.04
CA ALA A 77 18.93 -15.34 12.96
C ALA A 77 18.29 -15.77 14.27
N PHE A 78 17.22 -16.56 14.16
CA PHE A 78 16.59 -17.24 15.26
C PHE A 78 16.97 -18.72 15.27
N LEU A 79 17.35 -19.22 16.44
CA LEU A 79 17.70 -20.62 16.65
C LEU A 79 16.98 -21.14 17.89
N LYS A 80 16.16 -22.18 17.72
CA LYS A 80 15.50 -22.91 18.81
C LYS A 80 15.92 -24.36 18.82
N PHE A 81 16.32 -24.88 19.97
CA PHE A 81 16.80 -26.24 20.09
C PHE A 81 16.63 -26.79 21.51
N HIS A 82 16.64 -28.12 21.61
CA HIS A 82 16.86 -28.80 22.87
C HIS A 82 18.35 -29.02 23.10
N VAL A 83 18.80 -28.79 24.32
CA VAL A 83 20.12 -29.21 24.81
C VAL A 83 19.95 -30.11 26.03
N TYR A 84 20.67 -31.22 26.04
CA TYR A 84 20.61 -32.19 27.13
C TYR A 84 21.71 -31.86 28.13
N LEU A 85 21.35 -31.19 29.22
CA LEU A 85 22.29 -30.78 30.26
C LEU A 85 22.45 -31.87 31.32
N PRO A 86 23.67 -32.12 31.83
CA PRO A 86 23.84 -32.98 32.99
C PRO A 86 23.19 -32.31 34.21
N ASN A 87 22.34 -33.03 34.93
CA ASN A 87 21.74 -32.54 36.17
C ASN A 87 22.77 -32.53 37.30
N ARG A 88 23.58 -31.47 37.34
CA ARG A 88 24.63 -31.24 38.33
C ARG A 88 24.80 -29.74 38.60
N PRO A 89 25.33 -29.35 39.77
CA PRO A 89 25.66 -27.95 40.05
C PRO A 89 26.50 -27.32 38.93
N GLY A 90 26.11 -26.13 38.49
CA GLY A 90 26.85 -25.34 37.49
C GLY A 90 26.61 -25.70 36.01
N ALA A 91 25.83 -26.73 35.69
CA ALA A 91 25.63 -27.15 34.30
C ALA A 91 25.06 -26.06 33.37
N LEU A 92 24.08 -25.28 33.86
CA LEU A 92 23.55 -24.13 33.13
C LEU A 92 24.60 -23.02 32.98
N PHE A 93 25.40 -22.75 34.00
CA PHE A 93 26.46 -21.74 33.94
C PHE A 93 27.50 -22.09 32.86
N ASP A 94 27.95 -23.34 32.82
CA ASP A 94 28.88 -23.83 31.79
C ASP A 94 28.29 -23.65 30.38
N PHE A 95 27.01 -23.98 30.20
CA PHE A 95 26.30 -23.79 28.94
C PHE A 95 26.21 -22.31 28.54
N LEU A 96 25.82 -21.44 29.48
CA LEU A 96 25.65 -20.00 29.23
C LEU A 96 26.97 -19.30 28.85
N ASN A 97 28.13 -19.85 29.24
CA ASN A 97 29.43 -19.32 28.80
C ASN A 97 29.61 -19.41 27.28
N TYR A 98 29.14 -20.48 26.64
CA TYR A 98 29.18 -20.61 25.17
C TYR A 98 28.30 -19.56 24.51
N ILE A 99 27.08 -19.39 25.01
CA ILE A 99 26.11 -18.41 24.51
C ILE A 99 26.68 -16.99 24.63
N THR A 100 27.15 -16.62 25.83
CA THR A 100 27.74 -15.30 26.11
C THR A 100 28.97 -15.02 25.24
N THR A 101 29.86 -16.01 25.07
CA THR A 101 31.07 -15.86 24.24
C THR A 101 30.73 -15.64 22.77
N SER A 102 29.67 -16.28 22.28
CA SER A 102 29.15 -16.09 20.92
C SER A 102 28.38 -14.79 20.72
N LYS A 103 28.16 -14.00 21.78
CA LYS A 103 27.33 -12.78 21.79
C LYS A 103 25.89 -13.03 21.31
N ALA A 104 25.37 -14.24 21.52
CA ALA A 104 23.99 -14.56 21.23
C ALA A 104 23.08 -14.06 22.36
N ASN A 105 21.94 -13.49 22.00
CA ASN A 105 20.92 -13.05 22.96
C ASN A 105 19.95 -14.19 23.22
N ILE A 106 19.67 -14.45 24.50
CA ILE A 106 18.75 -15.50 24.91
C ILE A 106 17.33 -14.94 24.89
N THR A 107 16.44 -15.58 24.14
CA THR A 107 15.02 -15.21 24.08
C THR A 107 14.15 -16.09 24.96
N PHE A 108 14.55 -17.36 25.12
CA PHE A 108 13.78 -18.34 25.85
C PHE A 108 14.67 -19.40 26.50
N LEU A 109 14.39 -19.71 27.76
CA LEU A 109 14.94 -20.87 28.46
C LEU A 109 13.82 -21.53 29.26
N ASP A 110 13.67 -22.83 29.09
CA ASP A 110 12.72 -23.63 29.87
C ASP A 110 13.30 -24.99 30.23
N PHE A 111 13.28 -25.29 31.52
CA PHE A 111 13.79 -26.52 32.10
C PHE A 111 12.98 -26.84 33.36
N ASP A 112 12.48 -28.07 33.43
CA ASP A 112 11.78 -28.58 34.60
C ASP A 112 12.25 -30.02 34.90
N GLU A 113 12.97 -30.19 36.00
CA GLU A 113 13.43 -31.50 36.50
C GLU A 113 12.26 -32.44 36.85
N ARG A 114 11.06 -31.89 37.11
CA ARG A 114 9.86 -32.69 37.41
C ARG A 114 8.93 -32.82 36.20
N GLY A 115 9.33 -32.24 35.07
CA GLY A 115 8.57 -32.23 33.84
C GLY A 115 8.63 -33.57 33.09
N GLN A 116 8.02 -33.59 31.90
CA GLN A 116 8.01 -34.79 31.04
C GLN A 116 9.41 -35.16 30.50
N HIS A 117 10.34 -34.19 30.46
CA HIS A 117 11.69 -34.35 29.94
C HIS A 117 12.72 -33.70 30.89
N PRO A 118 13.05 -34.34 32.02
CA PRO A 118 13.84 -33.75 33.11
C PRO A 118 15.31 -33.49 32.78
N GLU A 119 15.81 -34.03 31.68
CA GLU A 119 17.18 -33.84 31.17
C GLU A 119 17.29 -32.74 30.10
N ARG A 120 16.16 -32.14 29.71
CA ARG A 120 16.03 -31.31 28.50
C ARG A 120 15.85 -29.84 28.85
N LEU A 121 16.82 -29.01 28.46
CA LEU A 121 16.66 -27.56 28.42
C LEU A 121 16.21 -27.15 27.01
N VAL A 122 15.10 -26.42 26.92
CA VAL A 122 14.67 -25.76 25.68
C VAL A 122 15.33 -24.38 25.63
N VAL A 123 15.97 -24.07 24.51
CA VAL A 123 16.71 -22.81 24.31
C VAL A 123 16.22 -22.12 23.05
N GLY A 124 15.94 -20.81 23.15
CA GLY A 124 15.74 -19.90 22.02
C GLY A 124 16.80 -18.80 22.05
N LEU A 125 17.42 -18.53 20.90
CA LEU A 125 18.47 -17.51 20.73
C LEU A 125 18.20 -16.60 19.54
N HIS A 126 18.52 -15.32 19.70
CA HIS A 126 18.74 -14.34 18.63
C HIS A 126 20.25 -14.18 18.38
N ILE A 127 20.68 -14.31 17.13
CA ILE A 127 22.10 -14.26 16.72
C ILE A 127 22.27 -13.21 15.63
N GLU A 128 22.95 -12.10 15.95
CA GLU A 128 23.10 -10.93 15.07
C GLU A 128 23.93 -11.21 13.82
N ASN A 129 24.90 -12.12 13.89
CA ASN A 129 25.73 -12.52 12.75
C ASN A 129 25.44 -13.98 12.39
N PRO A 130 24.64 -14.25 11.35
CA PRO A 130 24.30 -15.61 10.96
C PRO A 130 25.49 -16.52 10.67
N ASN A 131 26.63 -15.96 10.25
CA ASN A 131 27.86 -16.74 10.02
C ASN A 131 28.45 -17.35 11.29
N MET A 132 28.05 -16.87 12.48
CA MET A 132 28.53 -17.39 13.77
C MET A 132 27.75 -18.61 14.26
N ILE A 133 26.62 -18.93 13.62
CA ILE A 133 25.73 -20.00 14.08
C ILE A 133 26.40 -21.36 13.98
N ASP A 134 27.03 -21.66 12.85
CA ASP A 134 27.73 -22.93 12.66
C ASP A 134 28.86 -23.10 13.68
N ALA A 135 29.59 -22.02 13.98
CA ALA A 135 30.64 -22.03 14.99
C ALA A 135 30.07 -22.33 16.38
N LEU A 136 28.97 -21.67 16.78
CA LEU A 136 28.28 -21.90 18.05
C LEU A 136 27.74 -23.34 18.15
N LEU A 137 27.04 -23.81 17.12
CA LEU A 137 26.48 -25.16 17.08
C LEU A 137 27.57 -26.23 17.15
N ASN A 138 28.69 -26.04 16.46
CA ASN A 138 29.81 -26.97 16.51
C ASN A 138 30.47 -27.01 17.90
N GLN A 139 30.62 -25.86 18.55
CA GLN A 139 31.11 -25.81 19.93
C GLN A 139 30.16 -26.53 20.89
N LEU A 140 28.85 -26.27 20.79
CA LEU A 140 27.85 -26.91 21.65
C LEU A 140 27.78 -28.43 21.42
N LYS A 141 27.82 -28.91 20.18
CA LYS A 141 27.81 -30.35 19.83
C LYS A 141 29.02 -31.11 20.38
N SER A 142 30.13 -30.42 20.63
CA SER A 142 31.34 -31.06 21.20
C SER A 142 31.17 -31.46 22.68
N GLY A 143 30.28 -30.78 23.41
CA GLY A 143 30.06 -30.99 24.84
C GLY A 143 28.65 -31.47 25.21
N TYR A 144 27.67 -31.30 24.33
CA TYR A 144 26.27 -31.59 24.61
C TYR A 144 25.57 -32.28 23.44
N ARG A 145 24.59 -33.12 23.76
CA ARG A 145 23.61 -33.60 22.77
C ARG A 145 22.64 -32.45 22.47
N LEU A 146 22.39 -32.20 21.18
CA LEU A 146 21.48 -31.17 20.70
C LEU A 146 20.41 -31.78 19.77
N GLU A 147 19.22 -31.18 19.77
CA GLU A 147 18.16 -31.41 18.80
C GLU A 147 17.62 -30.05 18.33
N ILE A 148 17.87 -29.70 17.07
CA ILE A 148 17.40 -28.42 16.51
C ILE A 148 15.91 -28.52 16.24
N LEU A 149 15.13 -27.58 16.79
CA LEU A 149 13.69 -27.49 16.58
C LEU A 149 13.36 -26.50 15.47
N GLU A 150 14.06 -25.37 15.48
CA GLU A 150 13.80 -24.27 14.57
C GLU A 150 15.08 -23.53 14.25
N TYR A 151 15.24 -23.20 12.97
CA TYR A 151 16.36 -22.45 12.47
C TYR A 151 15.86 -21.51 11.39
N ASP A 152 16.01 -20.22 11.62
CA ASP A 152 15.60 -19.17 10.69
C ASP A 152 16.70 -18.13 10.56
N THR A 153 17.18 -17.92 9.34
CA THR A 153 18.16 -16.88 9.00
C THR A 153 17.55 -15.68 8.31
N THR A 154 16.24 -15.70 8.04
CA THR A 154 15.52 -14.59 7.38
C THR A 154 15.04 -13.55 8.39
N GLY A 155 14.83 -13.96 9.65
CA GLY A 155 14.31 -13.12 10.72
C GLY A 155 12.78 -13.01 10.71
N GLU A 156 12.08 -13.82 9.93
CA GLU A 156 10.62 -13.88 9.91
C GLU A 156 10.04 -14.47 11.20
N LYS A 157 10.81 -15.37 11.84
CA LYS A 157 10.38 -16.11 13.04
C LYS A 157 10.84 -15.50 14.35
N LEU A 158 11.33 -14.27 14.31
CA LEU A 158 11.66 -13.52 15.52
C LEU A 158 10.40 -13.29 16.37
N ASP A 159 10.56 -13.35 17.69
CA ASP A 159 9.48 -13.03 18.62
C ASP A 159 9.15 -11.53 18.66
N ASP A 160 8.11 -11.15 19.40
CA ASP A 160 7.63 -9.77 19.46
C ASP A 160 8.57 -8.83 20.24
N THR A 161 9.68 -9.32 20.83
CA THR A 161 10.65 -8.43 21.51
C THR A 161 11.44 -7.55 20.54
N VAL A 162 11.46 -7.92 19.25
CA VAL A 162 12.19 -7.25 18.15
C VAL A 162 11.26 -6.94 16.97
N PHE A 163 10.02 -6.53 17.25
CA PHE A 163 8.97 -6.28 16.27
C PHE A 163 9.42 -5.45 15.06
N TYR A 164 10.11 -4.32 15.28
CA TYR A 164 10.48 -3.42 14.18
C TYR A 164 11.51 -4.05 13.25
N LEU A 165 12.37 -4.92 13.77
CA LEU A 165 13.30 -5.69 12.95
C LEU A 165 12.55 -6.72 12.09
N ARG A 166 11.58 -7.44 12.66
CA ARG A 166 10.73 -8.37 11.90
C ARG A 166 9.95 -7.64 10.80
N LEU A 167 9.36 -6.49 11.12
CA LEU A 167 8.69 -5.64 10.14
C LEU A 167 9.64 -5.21 9.03
N ALA A 168 10.86 -4.79 9.38
CA ALA A 168 11.90 -4.45 8.41
C ALA A 168 12.21 -5.61 7.46
N GLN A 169 12.39 -6.83 7.98
CA GLN A 169 12.65 -8.01 7.15
C GLN A 169 11.50 -8.32 6.20
N LYS A 170 10.25 -8.21 6.68
CA LYS A 170 9.08 -8.38 5.80
C LYS A 170 9.01 -7.30 4.73
N LEU A 171 9.30 -6.04 5.07
CA LEU A 171 9.32 -4.94 4.11
C LEU A 171 10.39 -5.13 3.02
N ARG A 172 11.55 -5.69 3.37
CA ARG A 172 12.64 -6.02 2.42
C ARG A 172 12.20 -6.92 1.28
N SER A 173 11.22 -7.81 1.49
CA SER A 173 10.72 -8.68 0.42
C SER A 173 10.03 -7.88 -0.70
N PHE A 174 9.48 -6.70 -0.38
CA PHE A 174 8.81 -5.80 -1.33
C PHE A 174 9.77 -4.82 -2.00
N ILE A 175 10.76 -4.29 -1.25
CA ILE A 175 11.67 -3.23 -1.71
C ILE A 175 13.00 -3.75 -2.27
N GLY A 176 13.38 -4.99 -1.96
CA GLY A 176 14.70 -5.54 -2.26
C GLY A 176 15.76 -5.20 -1.20
N SER A 177 16.93 -5.83 -1.29
CA SER A 177 17.97 -5.77 -0.26
C SER A 177 18.92 -4.56 -0.36
N ALA A 178 18.81 -3.74 -1.40
CA ALA A 178 19.80 -2.69 -1.71
C ALA A 178 19.56 -1.34 -1.01
N GLU A 179 18.49 -1.17 -0.22
CA GLU A 179 18.03 0.14 0.25
C GLU A 179 17.89 0.26 1.78
N ASP A 180 18.90 -0.16 2.56
CA ASP A 180 18.89 -0.06 4.03
C ASP A 180 18.57 1.36 4.55
N ALA A 181 19.13 2.39 3.91
CA ALA A 181 18.88 3.79 4.28
C ALA A 181 17.42 4.20 4.05
N PHE A 182 16.81 3.74 2.95
CA PHE A 182 15.39 3.97 2.67
C PHE A 182 14.53 3.22 3.69
N LEU A 183 14.83 1.95 3.95
CA LEU A 183 14.08 1.14 4.91
C LEU A 183 14.12 1.74 6.32
N MET A 184 15.28 2.21 6.78
CA MET A 184 15.39 2.91 8.08
C MET A 184 14.53 4.17 8.13
N ARG A 185 14.54 4.98 7.06
CA ARG A 185 13.69 6.16 6.96
C ARG A 185 12.20 5.80 6.94
N PHE A 186 11.86 4.74 6.21
CA PHE A 186 10.50 4.26 6.10
C PHE A 186 9.98 3.67 7.41
N LEU A 187 10.80 2.92 8.16
CA LEU A 187 10.49 2.48 9.52
C LEU A 187 10.28 3.65 10.47
N HIS A 188 11.05 4.73 10.33
CA HIS A 188 10.84 5.94 11.10
C HIS A 188 9.47 6.58 10.78
N ASP A 189 9.12 6.72 9.49
CA ASP A 189 7.81 7.23 9.04
C ASP A 189 6.65 6.34 9.54
N ILE A 190 6.83 5.02 9.45
CA ILE A 190 5.92 4.03 10.03
C ILE A 190 5.80 4.21 11.56
N ASN A 191 6.89 4.43 12.29
CA ASN A 191 6.80 4.62 13.73
C ASN A 191 6.07 5.93 14.11
N HIS A 192 6.06 6.97 13.26
CA HIS A 192 5.20 8.12 13.51
C HIS A 192 3.72 7.73 13.58
N ILE A 193 3.25 6.77 12.78
CA ILE A 193 1.85 6.35 12.83
C ILE A 193 1.52 5.59 14.10
N THR A 194 2.46 4.86 14.69
CA THR A 194 2.26 4.16 15.97
C THR A 194 1.73 5.09 17.06
N GLN A 195 2.24 6.31 17.13
CA GLN A 195 1.82 7.31 18.11
C GLN A 195 0.39 7.81 17.83
N GLU A 196 0.06 8.09 16.57
CA GLU A 196 -1.29 8.50 16.17
C GLU A 196 -2.32 7.38 16.34
N LEU A 197 -1.96 6.15 15.96
CA LEU A 197 -2.81 4.98 16.15
C LEU A 197 -3.07 4.72 17.65
N SER A 198 -2.06 4.91 18.49
CA SER A 198 -2.22 4.84 19.95
C SER A 198 -3.22 5.90 20.46
N ASN A 199 -3.16 7.14 19.94
CA ASN A 199 -4.14 8.18 20.26
C ASN A 199 -5.56 7.80 19.83
N LEU A 200 -5.69 7.09 18.71
CA LEU A 200 -6.95 6.55 18.19
C LEU A 200 -7.40 5.23 18.86
N ARG A 201 -6.63 4.71 19.83
CA ARG A 201 -6.84 3.42 20.49
C ARG A 201 -6.88 2.22 19.52
N LYS A 202 -6.17 2.32 18.40
CA LYS A 202 -5.92 1.20 17.49
C LYS A 202 -4.63 0.49 17.90
N ASP A 203 -4.59 -0.82 17.76
CA ASP A 203 -3.36 -1.59 17.96
C ASP A 203 -2.41 -1.38 16.77
N PRO A 204 -1.22 -0.79 16.97
CA PRO A 204 -0.24 -0.62 15.90
C PRO A 204 0.15 -1.94 15.24
N ILE A 205 0.24 -3.05 15.99
CA ILE A 205 0.62 -4.37 15.45
C ILE A 205 -0.40 -4.82 14.40
N GLU A 206 -1.70 -4.73 14.71
CA GLU A 206 -2.78 -5.10 13.79
C GLU A 206 -2.73 -4.24 12.51
N VAL A 207 -2.46 -2.95 12.64
CA VAL A 207 -2.34 -2.04 11.48
C VAL A 207 -1.15 -2.43 10.61
N PHE A 208 -0.01 -2.77 11.19
CA PHE A 208 1.16 -3.24 10.45
C PHE A 208 0.94 -4.58 9.75
N GLU A 209 0.20 -5.50 10.36
CA GLU A 209 -0.20 -6.73 9.69
C GLU A 209 -1.10 -6.47 8.49
N ASN A 210 -2.05 -5.54 8.61
CA ASN A 210 -2.91 -5.15 7.49
C ASN A 210 -2.12 -4.45 6.37
N ILE A 211 -1.10 -3.65 6.70
CA ILE A 211 -0.15 -3.10 5.71
C ILE A 211 0.49 -4.22 4.90
N LEU A 212 1.06 -5.21 5.57
CA LEU A 212 1.74 -6.31 4.90
C LEU A 212 0.77 -7.12 4.03
N LYS A 213 -0.47 -7.34 4.48
CA LYS A 213 -1.52 -7.99 3.67
C LYS A 213 -1.80 -7.26 2.36
N VAL A 214 -1.74 -5.93 2.33
CA VAL A 214 -1.89 -5.16 1.08
C VAL A 214 -0.78 -5.54 0.10
N GLY A 215 0.48 -5.48 0.54
CA GLY A 215 1.63 -5.84 -0.29
C GLY A 215 1.58 -7.31 -0.75
N ASP A 216 1.29 -8.23 0.18
CA ASP A 216 1.17 -9.66 -0.12
C ASP A 216 0.07 -9.95 -1.13
N CYS A 217 -1.08 -9.28 -0.99
CA CYS A 217 -2.19 -9.43 -1.93
C CYS A 217 -1.75 -9.01 -3.33
N LEU A 218 -1.24 -7.78 -3.48
CA LEU A 218 -0.76 -7.22 -4.76
C LEU A 218 0.28 -8.13 -5.44
N ASN A 219 1.27 -8.62 -4.69
CA ASN A 219 2.27 -9.55 -5.22
C ASN A 219 1.65 -10.89 -5.64
N ARG A 220 0.78 -11.46 -4.81
CA ARG A 220 0.17 -12.78 -5.04
C ARG A 220 -0.76 -12.77 -6.26
N THR A 221 -1.42 -11.65 -6.55
CA THR A 221 -2.37 -11.49 -7.66
C THR A 221 -1.76 -10.86 -8.90
N SER A 222 -0.43 -10.79 -9.00
CA SER A 222 0.30 -10.37 -10.20
C SER A 222 0.84 -11.59 -10.98
N GLY A 223 1.24 -11.38 -12.24
CA GLY A 223 1.83 -12.43 -13.09
C GLY A 223 0.85 -13.56 -13.41
N ASP A 224 1.28 -14.81 -13.28
CA ASP A 224 0.47 -15.99 -13.64
C ASP A 224 -0.86 -16.10 -12.86
N ASN A 225 -0.93 -15.47 -11.68
CA ASN A 225 -2.11 -15.43 -10.82
C ASN A 225 -3.03 -14.24 -11.10
N PHE A 226 -2.64 -13.32 -11.99
CA PHE A 226 -3.47 -12.18 -12.32
C PHE A 226 -4.77 -12.60 -12.98
N TYR A 227 -5.84 -11.89 -12.63
CA TYR A 227 -7.15 -12.06 -13.20
C TYR A 227 -7.87 -10.71 -13.31
N ALA A 228 -8.88 -10.65 -14.16
CA ALA A 228 -9.81 -9.52 -14.16
C ALA A 228 -11.21 -9.99 -14.51
N ASP A 229 -12.23 -9.31 -13.99
CA ASP A 229 -13.58 -9.45 -14.53
C ASP A 229 -13.79 -8.37 -15.58
N VAL A 230 -14.27 -8.77 -16.75
CA VAL A 230 -14.30 -7.91 -17.93
C VAL A 230 -15.75 -7.76 -18.39
N GLN A 231 -16.20 -6.51 -18.50
CA GLN A 231 -17.47 -6.20 -19.17
C GLN A 231 -17.18 -5.48 -20.48
N ARG A 232 -17.94 -5.85 -21.51
CA ARG A 232 -17.90 -5.22 -22.83
C ARG A 232 -19.26 -4.65 -23.16
N VAL A 233 -19.33 -3.36 -23.44
CA VAL A 233 -20.56 -2.65 -23.76
C VAL A 233 -20.38 -1.89 -25.07
N ARG A 234 -21.25 -2.17 -26.04
CA ARG A 234 -21.30 -1.41 -27.29
C ARG A 234 -22.07 -0.10 -27.06
N ILE A 235 -21.40 1.03 -27.25
CA ILE A 235 -22.01 2.35 -27.03
C ILE A 235 -22.71 2.82 -28.31
N LYS A 236 -22.01 2.74 -29.45
CA LYS A 236 -22.47 3.13 -30.79
C LYS A 236 -21.83 2.24 -31.84
N ASP A 237 -22.21 2.42 -33.10
CA ASP A 237 -21.55 1.74 -34.22
C ASP A 237 -20.06 2.08 -34.26
N GLY A 238 -19.23 1.04 -34.12
CA GLY A 238 -17.77 1.15 -34.08
C GLY A 238 -17.17 1.65 -32.77
N ILE A 239 -17.95 1.87 -31.71
CA ILE A 239 -17.45 2.33 -30.41
C ILE A 239 -17.85 1.33 -29.31
N GLU A 240 -16.85 0.71 -28.70
CA GLU A 240 -17.00 -0.23 -27.60
C GLU A 240 -16.27 0.26 -26.36
N LEU A 241 -16.89 0.04 -25.21
CA LEU A 241 -16.34 0.31 -23.88
C LEU A 241 -16.03 -1.02 -23.20
N PHE A 242 -14.81 -1.16 -22.72
CA PHE A 242 -14.37 -2.23 -21.84
C PHE A 242 -14.23 -1.70 -20.41
N CYS A 243 -14.71 -2.46 -19.45
CA CYS A 243 -14.42 -2.29 -18.02
C CYS A 243 -13.61 -3.49 -17.57
N PHE A 244 -12.38 -3.26 -17.13
CA PHE A 244 -11.54 -4.28 -16.53
C PHE A 244 -11.49 -4.06 -15.03
N GLN A 245 -11.92 -5.05 -14.27
CA GLN A 245 -11.95 -5.05 -12.82
C GLN A 245 -10.75 -5.89 -12.33
N PRO A 246 -9.58 -5.30 -12.03
CA PRO A 246 -8.39 -6.03 -11.59
C PRO A 246 -8.60 -6.71 -10.21
N PRO A 247 -7.66 -7.56 -9.74
CA PRO A 247 -7.80 -8.24 -8.46
C PRO A 247 -7.86 -7.29 -7.26
N CYS A 248 -7.17 -6.17 -7.38
CA CYS A 248 -7.05 -5.13 -6.35
C CYS A 248 -7.13 -3.75 -7.01
N GLY A 249 -7.69 -2.78 -6.29
CA GLY A 249 -7.78 -1.39 -6.73
C GLY A 249 -8.95 -1.09 -7.66
N GLY A 250 -8.95 0.13 -8.18
CA GLY A 250 -9.92 0.67 -9.12
C GLY A 250 -9.94 0.01 -10.50
N ASN A 251 -11.02 0.27 -11.21
CA ASN A 251 -11.30 -0.22 -12.54
C ASN A 251 -10.44 0.49 -13.60
N ILE A 252 -10.16 -0.22 -14.68
CA ILE A 252 -9.56 0.35 -15.89
C ILE A 252 -10.62 0.36 -16.97
N TYR A 253 -10.90 1.52 -17.55
CA TYR A 253 -11.84 1.65 -18.65
C TYR A 253 -11.11 1.90 -19.96
N LEU A 254 -11.52 1.24 -21.04
CA LEU A 254 -10.95 1.45 -22.35
C LEU A 254 -12.02 1.54 -23.43
N PHE A 255 -12.00 2.66 -24.16
CA PHE A 255 -12.75 2.83 -25.39
C PHE A 255 -11.93 2.33 -26.57
N ASP A 256 -12.48 1.40 -27.35
CA ASP A 256 -11.96 1.02 -28.67
C ASP A 256 -12.86 1.66 -29.74
N THR A 257 -12.25 2.51 -30.57
CA THR A 257 -12.90 3.20 -31.68
C THR A 257 -12.18 2.85 -32.99
N PRO A 258 -12.70 3.21 -34.18
CA PRO A 258 -12.01 2.89 -35.42
C PRO A 258 -10.65 3.61 -35.54
N SER A 259 -10.56 4.84 -35.03
CA SER A 259 -9.38 5.71 -35.16
C SER A 259 -8.38 5.58 -34.02
N GLU A 260 -8.84 5.27 -32.80
CA GLU A 260 -8.01 5.32 -31.60
C GLU A 260 -8.55 4.47 -30.45
N ARG A 261 -7.70 4.26 -29.45
CA ARG A 261 -8.07 3.79 -28.13
C ARG A 261 -7.83 4.88 -27.12
N VAL A 262 -8.76 5.01 -26.19
CA VAL A 262 -8.68 5.96 -25.08
C VAL A 262 -8.94 5.20 -23.79
N MET A 263 -8.07 5.38 -22.82
CA MET A 263 -8.18 4.76 -21.52
C MET A 263 -8.66 5.80 -20.50
N ILE A 264 -9.49 5.40 -19.54
CA ILE A 264 -9.77 6.15 -18.32
C ILE A 264 -9.20 5.33 -17.17
N ASP A 265 -8.23 5.90 -16.47
CA ASP A 265 -7.41 5.27 -15.43
C ASP A 265 -6.62 4.05 -15.87
N THR A 266 -5.68 3.61 -15.03
CA THR A 266 -4.60 2.69 -15.42
C THR A 266 -4.38 1.55 -14.44
N GLY A 267 -5.03 1.56 -13.27
CA GLY A 267 -4.75 0.57 -12.24
C GLY A 267 -3.47 0.86 -11.47
N TYR A 268 -3.15 -0.06 -10.55
CA TYR A 268 -1.84 -0.11 -9.89
C TYR A 268 -0.70 -0.40 -10.87
N GLY A 269 0.47 0.21 -10.63
CA GLY A 269 1.67 0.04 -11.45
C GLY A 269 2.17 -1.40 -11.53
N ILE A 270 2.03 -2.17 -10.46
CA ILE A 270 2.44 -3.58 -10.37
C ILE A 270 1.73 -4.46 -11.42
N TYR A 271 0.48 -4.10 -11.78
CA TYR A 271 -0.30 -4.83 -12.78
C TYR A 271 -0.06 -4.37 -14.21
N TYR A 272 0.83 -3.40 -14.48
CA TYR A 272 1.03 -2.85 -15.82
C TYR A 272 1.24 -3.95 -16.88
N GLN A 273 2.17 -4.88 -16.63
CA GLN A 273 2.46 -5.95 -17.58
C GLN A 273 1.29 -6.91 -17.74
N ASP A 274 0.59 -7.22 -16.64
CA ASP A 274 -0.56 -8.11 -16.64
C ASP A 274 -1.75 -7.50 -17.42
N VAL A 275 -1.97 -6.19 -17.24
CA VAL A 275 -2.95 -5.41 -18.00
C VAL A 275 -2.60 -5.42 -19.48
N VAL A 276 -1.34 -5.21 -19.87
CA VAL A 276 -0.93 -5.27 -21.28
C VAL A 276 -1.19 -6.66 -21.88
N ASN A 277 -0.88 -7.73 -21.13
CA ASN A 277 -1.14 -9.11 -21.57
C ASN A 277 -2.65 -9.38 -21.72
N MET A 278 -3.47 -8.90 -20.78
CA MET A 278 -4.92 -8.98 -20.84
C MET A 278 -5.47 -8.18 -22.04
N LEU A 279 -5.00 -6.96 -22.27
CA LEU A 279 -5.39 -6.18 -23.45
C LEU A 279 -5.03 -6.94 -24.73
N GLN A 280 -3.86 -7.58 -24.80
CA GLN A 280 -3.50 -8.42 -25.95
C GLN A 280 -4.47 -9.59 -26.15
N HIS A 281 -4.89 -10.27 -25.08
CA HIS A 281 -5.89 -11.34 -25.14
C HIS A 281 -7.20 -10.89 -25.79
N TYR A 282 -7.65 -9.67 -25.49
CA TYR A 282 -8.87 -9.08 -26.06
C TYR A 282 -8.68 -8.40 -27.42
N GLY A 283 -7.51 -8.53 -28.08
CA GLY A 283 -7.22 -7.85 -29.35
C GLY A 283 -6.93 -6.35 -29.21
N LEU A 284 -6.70 -5.89 -27.97
CA LEU A 284 -6.43 -4.51 -27.58
C LEU A 284 -4.94 -4.22 -27.35
N GLY A 285 -4.06 -5.20 -27.61
CA GLY A 285 -2.62 -5.16 -27.26
C GLY A 285 -1.74 -4.25 -28.12
N ASP A 286 -2.22 -3.75 -29.27
CA ASP A 286 -1.49 -2.71 -30.02
C ASP A 286 -1.58 -1.36 -29.29
N LEU A 287 -0.60 -1.10 -28.43
CA LEU A 287 -0.51 0.11 -27.63
C LEU A 287 -0.26 1.36 -28.47
N ASN A 288 0.16 1.25 -29.75
CA ASN A 288 0.27 2.42 -30.63
C ASN A 288 -1.10 3.03 -30.93
N ARG A 289 -2.19 2.25 -30.79
CA ARG A 289 -3.57 2.75 -30.91
C ARG A 289 -4.03 3.49 -29.66
N LEU A 290 -3.41 3.28 -28.49
CA LEU A 290 -3.71 4.05 -27.29
C LEU A 290 -3.16 5.46 -27.46
N LYS A 291 -4.06 6.44 -27.64
CA LYS A 291 -3.68 7.83 -27.94
C LYS A 291 -3.78 8.76 -26.76
N ARG A 292 -4.67 8.48 -25.81
CA ARG A 292 -4.92 9.32 -24.63
C ARG A 292 -5.28 8.45 -23.43
N ILE A 293 -4.87 8.90 -22.26
CA ILE A 293 -5.29 8.37 -20.97
C ILE A 293 -5.92 9.53 -20.21
N TYR A 294 -7.15 9.41 -19.75
CA TYR A 294 -7.78 10.40 -18.88
C TYR A 294 -7.69 9.90 -17.44
N ILE A 295 -7.10 10.70 -16.56
CA ILE A 295 -6.90 10.35 -15.16
C ILE A 295 -7.97 11.05 -14.33
N THR A 296 -8.64 10.27 -13.52
CA THR A 296 -9.71 10.68 -12.61
C THR A 296 -9.16 11.44 -11.40
N HIS A 297 -8.30 10.77 -10.64
CA HIS A 297 -7.60 11.32 -9.47
C HIS A 297 -6.24 10.64 -9.26
N ALA A 298 -5.54 11.04 -8.20
CA ALA A 298 -4.12 10.75 -8.02
C ALA A 298 -3.83 9.45 -7.24
N ASP A 299 -4.85 8.65 -6.93
CA ASP A 299 -4.62 7.40 -6.23
C ASP A 299 -3.85 6.38 -7.07
N ALA A 300 -3.08 5.56 -6.36
CA ALA A 300 -2.19 4.60 -6.98
C ALA A 300 -2.92 3.56 -7.83
N ASP A 301 -4.16 3.21 -7.50
CA ASP A 301 -4.98 2.31 -8.30
C ASP A 301 -5.71 2.97 -9.47
N HIS A 302 -5.66 4.29 -9.60
CA HIS A 302 -6.24 4.98 -10.73
C HIS A 302 -5.17 5.48 -11.69
N CYS A 303 -4.06 6.02 -11.18
CA CYS A 303 -3.00 6.58 -12.02
C CYS A 303 -1.64 5.88 -11.89
N GLY A 304 -1.55 4.78 -11.14
CA GLY A 304 -0.26 4.19 -10.78
C GLY A 304 0.48 3.46 -11.88
N ALA A 305 -0.16 3.12 -13.00
CA ALA A 305 0.52 2.59 -14.17
C ALA A 305 0.68 3.62 -15.31
N ALA A 306 0.19 4.86 -15.14
CA ALA A 306 0.14 5.85 -16.20
C ALA A 306 1.51 6.20 -16.79
N GLY A 307 2.55 6.28 -15.95
CA GLY A 307 3.93 6.53 -16.38
C GLY A 307 4.56 5.40 -17.20
N CYS A 308 3.96 4.20 -17.23
CA CYS A 308 4.42 3.08 -18.05
C CYS A 308 3.89 3.14 -19.50
N PHE A 309 2.89 3.96 -19.78
CA PHE A 309 2.33 4.11 -21.13
C PHE A 309 2.95 5.30 -21.86
N SER A 310 3.16 5.17 -23.17
CA SER A 310 3.67 6.27 -24.01
C SER A 310 2.63 7.34 -24.32
N ALA A 311 1.34 6.97 -24.22
CA ALA A 311 0.22 7.88 -24.49
C ALA A 311 0.20 9.02 -23.47
N PRO A 312 -0.09 10.27 -23.88
CA PRO A 312 -0.25 11.38 -22.95
C PRO A 312 -1.41 11.16 -21.98
N SER A 313 -1.18 11.48 -20.71
CA SER A 313 -2.18 11.52 -19.66
C SER A 313 -2.80 12.91 -19.54
N TYR A 314 -4.12 12.97 -19.55
CA TYR A 314 -4.93 14.17 -19.41
C TYR A 314 -5.50 14.22 -18.00
N LEU A 315 -5.28 15.33 -17.31
CA LEU A 315 -5.71 15.54 -15.93
C LEU A 315 -5.84 17.03 -15.60
N ASN A 316 -6.51 17.36 -14.50
CA ASN A 316 -6.51 18.73 -14.00
C ASN A 316 -5.21 19.03 -13.23
N ARG A 317 -5.04 20.30 -12.84
CA ARG A 317 -3.85 20.75 -12.11
C ARG A 317 -3.74 20.14 -10.71
N GLU A 318 -4.85 20.01 -10.00
CA GLU A 318 -4.88 19.54 -8.60
C GLU A 318 -4.46 18.06 -8.52
N THR A 319 -5.03 17.19 -9.35
CA THR A 319 -4.61 15.79 -9.51
C THR A 319 -3.12 15.70 -9.82
N PHE A 320 -2.60 16.55 -10.73
CA PHE A 320 -1.18 16.55 -11.06
C PHE A 320 -0.32 16.90 -9.85
N LEU A 321 -0.70 17.93 -9.08
CA LEU A 321 0.04 18.31 -7.88
C LEU A 321 0.05 17.16 -6.87
N ILE A 322 -1.07 16.50 -6.61
CA ILE A 322 -1.14 15.37 -5.67
C ILE A 322 -0.21 14.23 -6.10
N THR A 323 -0.06 13.95 -7.41
CA THR A 323 0.92 12.93 -7.89
C THR A 323 2.39 13.25 -7.56
N ARG A 324 2.69 14.49 -7.18
CA ARG A 324 4.04 14.97 -6.82
C ARG A 324 4.24 15.16 -5.32
N GLU A 325 3.18 15.04 -4.54
CA GLU A 325 3.19 15.25 -3.09
C GLU A 325 3.39 13.92 -2.35
N THR A 326 3.74 14.01 -1.06
CA THR A 326 3.95 12.81 -0.22
C THR A 326 2.65 12.23 0.33
N SER A 327 1.54 12.98 0.23
CA SER A 327 0.25 12.63 0.81
C SER A 327 -0.89 12.84 -0.19
N ARG A 328 -1.73 11.81 -0.33
CA ARG A 328 -2.97 11.84 -1.10
C ARG A 328 -3.98 12.87 -0.61
N ALA A 329 -3.85 13.30 0.65
CA ALA A 329 -4.73 14.28 1.26
C ALA A 329 -4.37 15.73 0.90
N TYR A 330 -3.39 15.96 0.02
CA TYR A 330 -3.00 17.30 -0.40
C TYR A 330 -4.17 18.14 -0.92
N GLY A 331 -4.25 19.40 -0.47
CA GLY A 331 -5.34 20.32 -0.78
C GLY A 331 -6.65 20.09 0.00
N SER A 332 -6.76 19.02 0.79
CA SER A 332 -7.93 18.73 1.63
C SER A 332 -7.79 19.23 3.07
N SER A 333 -8.88 19.12 3.85
CA SER A 333 -8.87 19.36 5.31
C SER A 333 -7.95 18.39 6.08
N SER A 334 -7.59 17.26 5.47
CA SER A 334 -6.73 16.22 6.03
C SER A 334 -5.27 16.30 5.54
N HIS A 335 -4.88 17.33 4.79
CA HIS A 335 -3.56 17.46 4.17
C HIS A 335 -2.37 17.23 5.13
N GLY A 336 -2.46 17.72 6.37
CA GLY A 336 -1.41 17.57 7.38
C GLY A 336 -1.46 16.26 8.18
N CYS A 337 -2.33 15.32 7.83
CA CYS A 337 -2.49 14.06 8.55
C CYS A 337 -1.37 13.09 8.19
N ILE A 338 -0.57 12.70 9.19
CA ILE A 338 0.54 11.74 9.00
C ILE A 338 0.05 10.33 8.61
N LEU A 339 -1.16 9.93 9.02
CA LEU A 339 -1.74 8.65 8.61
C LEU A 339 -1.97 8.60 7.10
N GLU A 340 -2.43 9.71 6.51
CA GLU A 340 -2.64 9.86 5.06
C GLU A 340 -1.30 9.75 4.31
N GLU A 341 -0.27 10.46 4.79
CA GLU A 341 1.07 10.45 4.19
C GLU A 341 1.69 9.05 4.22
N VAL A 342 1.63 8.38 5.36
CA VAL A 342 2.24 7.06 5.53
C VAL A 342 1.48 6.00 4.74
N TYR A 343 0.14 6.04 4.73
CA TYR A 343 -0.65 5.21 3.84
C TYR A 343 -0.27 5.42 2.38
N THR A 344 -0.17 6.67 1.93
CA THR A 344 0.21 7.03 0.56
C THR A 344 1.58 6.45 0.20
N LYS A 345 2.58 6.61 1.07
CA LYS A 345 3.92 6.03 0.87
C LYS A 345 3.88 4.50 0.76
N ILE A 346 3.14 3.83 1.66
CA ILE A 346 3.01 2.37 1.70
C ILE A 346 2.36 1.86 0.42
N ILE A 347 1.18 2.38 0.06
CA ILE A 347 0.46 1.90 -1.11
C ILE A 347 1.26 2.19 -2.39
N ASN A 348 1.92 3.35 -2.49
CA ASN A 348 2.75 3.69 -3.64
C ASN A 348 3.92 2.72 -3.79
N LEU A 349 4.54 2.34 -2.67
CA LEU A 349 5.65 1.39 -2.64
C LEU A 349 5.21 0.00 -3.12
N PHE A 350 4.17 -0.57 -2.50
CA PHE A 350 3.71 -1.93 -2.81
C PHE A 350 3.10 -2.05 -4.20
N SER A 351 2.38 -1.01 -4.64
CA SER A 351 1.77 -0.97 -5.97
C SER A 351 2.74 -0.61 -7.09
N ARG A 352 4.02 -0.34 -6.79
CA ARG A 352 5.02 0.15 -7.75
C ARG A 352 4.53 1.38 -8.52
N PHE A 353 4.01 2.34 -7.77
CA PHE A 353 3.40 3.56 -8.30
C PHE A 353 4.34 4.28 -9.28
N ASN A 354 3.90 4.38 -10.53
CA ASN A 354 4.57 5.07 -11.61
C ASN A 354 3.60 6.13 -12.18
N PRO A 355 3.56 7.34 -11.58
CA PRO A 355 2.60 8.37 -11.94
C PRO A 355 2.82 8.88 -13.38
N PRO A 356 1.85 9.61 -13.95
CA PRO A 356 1.98 10.23 -15.27
C PRO A 356 3.28 11.04 -15.44
N THR A 357 3.99 10.80 -16.54
CA THR A 357 5.20 11.56 -16.92
C THR A 357 4.99 12.41 -18.18
N ASN A 358 4.21 11.92 -19.15
CA ASN A 358 3.78 12.64 -20.33
C ASN A 358 2.39 13.25 -20.08
N ILE A 359 2.34 14.53 -19.68
CA ILE A 359 1.13 15.15 -19.14
C ILE A 359 0.59 16.24 -20.06
N VAL A 360 -0.74 16.26 -20.20
CA VAL A 360 -1.51 17.35 -20.80
C VAL A 360 -2.53 17.83 -19.78
N LEU A 361 -2.35 19.03 -19.24
CA LEU A 361 -3.34 19.62 -18.35
C LEU A 361 -4.59 20.02 -19.14
N PHE A 362 -5.76 19.86 -18.53
CA PHE A 362 -6.99 20.37 -19.14
C PHE A 362 -6.88 21.88 -19.41
N PRO A 363 -7.42 22.38 -20.54
CA PRO A 363 -7.60 23.81 -20.74
C PRO A 363 -8.72 24.26 -19.78
N GLU A 364 -8.34 24.58 -18.54
CA GLU A 364 -9.30 24.89 -17.47
C GLU A 364 -10.25 26.01 -17.92
N ILE A 365 -11.55 25.69 -17.99
CA ILE A 365 -12.60 26.69 -18.13
C ILE A 365 -12.58 27.52 -16.83
N PRO A 366 -12.29 28.84 -16.87
CA PRO A 366 -12.14 29.63 -15.66
C PRO A 366 -13.43 29.60 -14.84
N LEU A 367 -13.35 29.14 -13.59
CA LEU A 367 -14.46 29.15 -12.64
C LEU A 367 -14.78 30.55 -12.10
N SER A 368 -14.14 31.60 -12.64
CA SER A 368 -14.27 32.99 -12.21
C SER A 368 -15.18 33.85 -13.11
N GLY A 369 -15.96 33.24 -14.00
CA GLY A 369 -16.95 33.91 -14.87
C GLY A 369 -18.34 34.07 -14.22
N GLU A 370 -19.15 34.99 -14.74
CA GLU A 370 -20.50 35.30 -14.20
C GLU A 370 -21.50 34.12 -14.25
N ILE A 371 -21.24 33.11 -15.10
CA ILE A 371 -22.04 31.87 -15.17
C ILE A 371 -21.08 30.68 -15.33
N ILE A 372 -20.93 29.89 -14.27
CA ILE A 372 -20.24 28.60 -14.32
C ILE A 372 -21.25 27.56 -14.81
N GLU A 373 -20.94 26.92 -15.93
CA GLU A 373 -21.76 25.82 -16.43
C GLU A 373 -21.65 24.61 -15.50
N LYS A 374 -22.79 23.96 -15.19
CA LYS A 374 -22.86 22.83 -14.27
C LYS A 374 -23.71 21.68 -14.79
N ARG A 375 -23.51 20.50 -14.21
CA ARG A 375 -24.40 19.34 -14.26
C ARG A 375 -24.76 18.97 -12.83
N GLY A 376 -26.02 19.17 -12.43
CA GLY A 376 -26.38 19.22 -11.02
C GLY A 376 -25.54 20.27 -10.27
N VAL A 377 -24.77 19.83 -9.28
CA VAL A 377 -23.87 20.70 -8.50
C VAL A 377 -22.47 20.85 -9.09
N PHE A 378 -22.09 19.97 -10.03
CA PHE A 378 -20.72 19.80 -10.50
C PHE A 378 -20.37 20.78 -11.63
N PRO A 379 -19.34 21.64 -11.48
CA PRO A 379 -18.85 22.51 -12.55
C PRO A 379 -18.25 21.74 -13.73
N VAL A 380 -18.56 22.16 -14.96
CA VAL A 380 -17.86 21.66 -16.15
C VAL A 380 -16.51 22.38 -16.28
N ILE A 381 -15.42 21.64 -16.18
CA ILE A 381 -14.05 22.19 -16.21
C ILE A 381 -13.32 21.97 -17.54
N ALA A 382 -13.71 20.95 -18.30
CA ALA A 382 -13.17 20.67 -19.62
C ALA A 382 -14.16 19.88 -20.49
N ARG A 383 -13.89 19.84 -21.78
CA ARG A 383 -14.59 19.01 -22.76
C ARG A 383 -13.60 18.30 -23.65
N PHE A 384 -13.95 17.09 -24.05
CA PHE A 384 -13.13 16.29 -24.95
C PHE A 384 -13.99 15.30 -25.73
N GLN A 385 -13.38 14.70 -26.74
CA GLN A 385 -14.03 13.70 -27.59
C GLN A 385 -13.32 12.36 -27.49
N ILE A 386 -14.10 11.28 -27.56
CA ILE A 386 -13.62 9.93 -27.78
C ILE A 386 -14.38 9.35 -28.97
N GLY A 387 -13.73 9.26 -30.13
CA GLY A 387 -14.43 8.94 -31.38
C GLY A 387 -15.55 9.96 -31.65
N GLY A 388 -16.80 9.49 -31.73
CA GLY A 388 -17.98 10.33 -31.92
C GLY A 388 -18.76 10.65 -30.63
N LEU A 389 -18.12 10.51 -29.46
CA LEU A 389 -18.72 10.76 -28.15
C LEU A 389 -18.20 12.07 -27.57
N GLU A 390 -19.12 12.96 -27.17
CA GLU A 390 -18.81 14.21 -26.48
C GLU A 390 -18.78 13.99 -24.98
N PHE A 391 -17.65 14.28 -24.34
CA PHE A 391 -17.45 14.16 -22.91
C PHE A 391 -17.25 15.52 -22.25
N GLU A 392 -17.70 15.60 -21.01
CA GLU A 392 -17.52 16.70 -20.09
C GLU A 392 -16.74 16.19 -18.88
N ALA A 393 -15.64 16.86 -18.55
CA ALA A 393 -14.96 16.70 -17.28
C ALA A 393 -15.63 17.62 -16.26
N LEU A 394 -16.13 17.05 -15.18
CA LEU A 394 -16.79 17.76 -14.10
C LEU A 394 -15.87 17.79 -12.89
N ALA A 395 -15.70 18.95 -12.26
CA ALA A 395 -14.98 19.02 -10.99
C ALA A 395 -15.81 18.33 -9.90
N GLY A 396 -15.22 17.30 -9.28
CA GLY A 396 -15.75 16.69 -8.07
C GLY A 396 -15.81 17.69 -6.91
N MET A 397 -16.54 17.32 -5.87
CA MET A 397 -16.64 18.11 -4.66
C MET A 397 -15.36 18.00 -3.82
N GLY A 398 -14.54 16.96 -4.03
CA GLY A 398 -13.29 16.75 -3.30
C GLY A 398 -13.48 15.90 -2.04
N GLY A 399 -14.51 15.06 -2.03
CA GLY A 399 -14.90 14.27 -0.87
C GLY A 399 -14.02 13.04 -0.71
N HIS A 400 -13.81 12.29 -1.80
CA HIS A 400 -12.89 11.16 -1.80
C HIS A 400 -11.45 11.64 -1.94
N MET A 401 -11.18 12.50 -2.92
CA MET A 401 -9.89 13.16 -3.08
C MET A 401 -10.04 14.60 -3.60
N HIS A 402 -9.25 15.53 -3.06
CA HIS A 402 -9.20 16.89 -3.57
C HIS A 402 -8.83 16.89 -5.07
N GLY A 403 -9.60 17.62 -5.88
CA GLY A 403 -9.34 17.71 -7.32
C GLY A 403 -9.74 16.48 -8.14
N GLU A 404 -10.54 15.56 -7.62
CA GLU A 404 -11.13 14.46 -8.41
C GLU A 404 -12.02 14.97 -9.58
N VAL A 405 -12.12 14.18 -10.66
CA VAL A 405 -12.73 14.60 -11.94
C VAL A 405 -13.72 13.56 -12.49
N ILE A 406 -15.00 13.85 -12.31
CA ILE A 406 -16.06 12.99 -12.85
C ILE A 406 -16.17 13.19 -14.37
N TYR A 407 -16.07 12.11 -15.15
CA TYR A 407 -16.30 12.19 -16.61
C TYR A 407 -17.74 11.82 -16.96
N LEU A 408 -18.37 12.65 -17.78
CA LEU A 408 -19.76 12.48 -18.22
C LEU A 408 -19.85 12.56 -19.75
N CYS A 409 -20.48 11.56 -20.38
CA CYS A 409 -21.01 11.66 -21.75
C CYS A 409 -22.54 11.78 -21.68
N PRO A 410 -23.12 12.99 -21.70
CA PRO A 410 -24.54 13.20 -21.43
C PRO A 410 -25.45 12.52 -22.45
N GLU A 411 -25.10 12.61 -23.74
CA GLU A 411 -25.95 12.11 -24.83
C GLU A 411 -26.10 10.59 -24.84
N GLU A 412 -25.05 9.89 -24.41
CA GLU A 412 -25.04 8.42 -24.32
C GLU A 412 -25.32 7.89 -22.92
N GLY A 413 -25.38 8.78 -21.92
CA GLY A 413 -25.57 8.40 -20.52
C GLY A 413 -24.41 7.60 -19.97
N LEU A 414 -23.17 8.01 -20.20
CA LEU A 414 -22.00 7.38 -19.55
C LEU A 414 -21.51 8.28 -18.45
N LEU A 415 -21.47 7.77 -17.22
CA LEU A 415 -20.94 8.49 -16.06
C LEU A 415 -19.79 7.68 -15.48
N PHE A 416 -18.63 8.31 -15.32
CA PHE A 416 -17.44 7.78 -14.65
C PHE A 416 -17.25 8.58 -13.35
N PRO A 417 -17.93 8.17 -12.28
CA PRO A 417 -17.92 8.87 -11.00
C PRO A 417 -16.72 8.53 -10.12
N GLU A 418 -15.79 7.69 -10.61
CA GLU A 418 -14.64 7.25 -9.83
C GLU A 418 -15.08 6.58 -8.51
N ASP A 419 -14.30 6.76 -7.44
CA ASP A 419 -14.55 6.21 -6.10
C ASP A 419 -15.69 6.92 -5.34
N ALA A 420 -16.19 8.04 -5.87
CA ALA A 420 -17.39 8.68 -5.33
C ALA A 420 -18.63 7.77 -5.45
N LEU A 421 -18.67 6.86 -6.45
CA LEU A 421 -19.67 5.79 -6.54
C LEU A 421 -19.05 4.43 -6.84
N ILE A 422 -19.12 3.55 -5.85
CA ILE A 422 -18.67 2.16 -5.90
C ILE A 422 -19.87 1.21 -5.81
N ASN A 423 -19.92 0.19 -6.66
CA ASN A 423 -20.89 -0.90 -6.53
C ASN A 423 -20.31 -2.03 -5.66
N PHE A 424 -20.32 -1.84 -4.35
CA PHE A 424 -19.80 -2.83 -3.39
C PHE A 424 -20.45 -4.22 -3.51
N ARG A 425 -21.69 -4.31 -4.01
CA ARG A 425 -22.41 -5.58 -4.16
C ARG A 425 -21.91 -6.40 -5.35
N SER A 426 -21.26 -5.76 -6.31
CA SER A 426 -20.67 -6.41 -7.47
C SER A 426 -19.25 -6.90 -7.22
N LEU A 427 -18.64 -6.54 -6.09
CA LEU A 427 -17.29 -6.98 -5.76
C LEU A 427 -17.29 -8.48 -5.45
N SER A 428 -16.28 -9.17 -5.98
CA SER A 428 -15.99 -10.54 -5.56
C SER A 428 -15.56 -10.57 -4.09
N PRO A 429 -15.62 -11.75 -3.43
CA PRO A 429 -15.12 -11.89 -2.06
C PRO A 429 -13.67 -11.39 -1.89
N ASP A 430 -12.78 -11.75 -2.81
CA ASP A 430 -11.37 -11.35 -2.78
C ASP A 430 -11.19 -9.82 -2.89
N ARG A 431 -11.94 -9.16 -3.77
CA ARG A 431 -11.93 -7.68 -3.88
C ARG A 431 -12.54 -7.01 -2.66
N THR A 432 -13.54 -7.63 -2.05
CA THR A 432 -14.16 -7.12 -0.81
C THR A 432 -13.16 -7.18 0.34
N GLU A 433 -12.44 -8.30 0.48
CA GLU A 433 -11.38 -8.45 1.48
C GLU A 433 -10.27 -7.42 1.29
N TYR A 434 -9.82 -7.20 0.04
CA TYR A 434 -8.81 -6.18 -0.26
C TYR A 434 -9.28 -4.76 0.10
N ASN A 435 -10.49 -4.37 -0.32
CA ASN A 435 -10.99 -3.01 -0.10
C ASN A 435 -11.11 -2.64 1.38
N VAL A 436 -11.37 -3.62 2.25
CA VAL A 436 -11.45 -3.39 3.71
C VAL A 436 -10.09 -3.07 4.32
N LEU A 437 -8.97 -3.52 3.72
CA LEU A 437 -7.62 -3.27 4.26
C LEU A 437 -7.30 -1.77 4.35
N ALA A 438 -7.78 -0.95 3.40
CA ALA A 438 -7.55 0.49 3.40
C ALA A 438 -8.28 1.20 4.57
N ASP A 439 -9.48 0.76 4.93
CA ASP A 439 -10.24 1.32 6.06
C ASP A 439 -9.56 1.07 7.42
N TYR A 440 -8.92 -0.09 7.58
CA TYR A 440 -8.11 -0.40 8.77
C TYR A 440 -6.96 0.59 8.95
N LEU A 441 -6.37 1.04 7.85
CA LEU A 441 -5.22 1.94 7.83
C LEU A 441 -5.60 3.40 8.08
N MET A 442 -6.56 3.92 7.34
CA MET A 442 -6.84 5.37 7.32
C MET A 442 -8.05 5.80 8.13
N THR A 443 -8.73 4.88 8.83
CA THR A 443 -10.08 5.08 9.40
C THR A 443 -11.18 5.29 8.35
N SER A 444 -10.88 5.89 7.20
CA SER A 444 -11.67 5.93 5.97
C SER A 444 -10.78 6.27 4.79
N VAL A 445 -11.13 5.75 3.61
CA VAL A 445 -10.51 6.12 2.33
C VAL A 445 -10.86 7.54 1.83
N ASN A 446 -11.92 8.17 2.38
CA ASN A 446 -12.33 9.52 1.98
C ASN A 446 -11.59 10.57 2.80
N VAL A 447 -10.94 11.52 2.13
CA VAL A 447 -10.23 12.63 2.79
C VAL A 447 -11.19 13.57 3.53
N ASP A 448 -12.45 13.69 3.07
CA ASP A 448 -13.56 14.35 3.78
C ASP A 448 -14.85 13.51 3.67
N ARG A 449 -15.15 12.74 4.72
CA ARG A 449 -16.32 11.85 4.76
C ARG A 449 -17.66 12.57 4.60
N LYS A 450 -17.78 13.80 5.10
CA LYS A 450 -19.04 14.55 5.03
C LYS A 450 -19.28 14.96 3.59
N LEU A 451 -18.24 15.51 2.95
CA LEU A 451 -18.27 15.95 1.57
C LEU A 451 -18.46 14.76 0.62
N ALA A 452 -17.79 13.64 0.85
CA ALA A 452 -17.97 12.40 0.08
C ALA A 452 -19.41 11.88 0.12
N ARG A 453 -20.10 12.03 1.26
CA ARG A 453 -21.52 11.67 1.38
C ARG A 453 -22.42 12.61 0.59
N GLU A 454 -22.15 13.91 0.63
CA GLU A 454 -22.90 14.94 -0.12
C GLU A 454 -22.73 14.75 -1.63
N GLU A 455 -21.50 14.52 -2.07
CA GLU A 455 -21.16 14.21 -3.46
C GLU A 455 -21.86 12.96 -3.97
N ARG A 456 -21.82 11.87 -3.20
CA ARG A 456 -22.51 10.62 -3.55
C ARG A 456 -24.01 10.84 -3.80
N GLN A 457 -24.66 11.65 -2.97
CA GLN A 457 -26.08 11.97 -3.16
C GLN A 457 -26.32 12.86 -4.38
N ALA A 458 -25.44 13.83 -4.63
CA ALA A 458 -25.51 14.66 -5.83
C ALA A 458 -25.30 13.85 -7.12
N LEU A 459 -24.38 12.88 -7.11
CA LEU A 459 -24.15 11.97 -8.23
C LEU A 459 -25.36 11.08 -8.52
N LEU A 460 -25.98 10.48 -7.49
CA LEU A 460 -27.20 9.68 -7.66
C LEU A 460 -28.37 10.52 -8.20
N SER A 461 -28.45 11.78 -7.79
CA SER A 461 -29.44 12.72 -8.33
C SER A 461 -29.16 13.03 -9.81
N LEU A 462 -27.89 13.27 -10.18
CA LEU A 462 -27.48 13.47 -11.56
C LEU A 462 -27.75 12.23 -12.44
N VAL A 463 -27.52 11.02 -11.93
CA VAL A 463 -27.87 9.77 -12.63
C VAL A 463 -29.38 9.72 -12.92
N SER A 464 -30.21 10.09 -11.95
CA SER A 464 -31.67 10.13 -12.12
C SER A 464 -32.09 11.17 -13.18
N GLU A 465 -31.48 12.36 -13.18
CA GLU A 465 -31.72 13.39 -14.20
C GLU A 465 -31.33 12.91 -15.62
N ILE A 466 -30.26 12.14 -15.74
CA ILE A 466 -29.82 11.55 -17.02
C ILE A 466 -30.80 10.46 -17.46
N ASP A 467 -31.24 9.59 -16.55
CA ASP A 467 -32.24 8.56 -16.84
C ASP A 467 -33.54 9.16 -17.37
N GLU A 468 -34.03 10.25 -16.77
CA GLU A 468 -35.23 10.96 -17.26
C GLU A 468 -35.06 11.47 -18.70
N LYS A 469 -33.88 12.01 -19.03
CA LYS A 469 -33.58 12.48 -20.40
C LYS A 469 -33.45 11.33 -21.40
N LEU A 470 -32.98 10.17 -20.95
CA LEU A 470 -32.78 8.98 -21.79
C LEU A 470 -34.02 8.08 -21.88
N ALA A 471 -35.04 8.31 -21.04
CA ALA A 471 -36.28 7.53 -21.03
C ALA A 471 -36.93 7.46 -22.43
N GLY A 472 -36.92 8.55 -23.19
CA GLY A 472 -37.45 8.60 -24.56
C GLY A 472 -36.67 7.73 -25.58
N LYS A 473 -35.44 7.33 -25.26
CA LYS A 473 -34.58 6.44 -26.07
C LYS A 473 -34.56 5.01 -25.52
N ASN A 474 -35.36 4.68 -24.49
CA ASN A 474 -35.37 3.40 -23.78
C ASN A 474 -33.96 2.98 -23.31
N ARG A 475 -33.20 3.94 -22.79
CA ARG A 475 -31.84 3.75 -22.26
C ARG A 475 -31.77 4.28 -20.83
N LYS A 476 -30.83 3.72 -20.06
CA LYS A 476 -30.45 4.21 -18.74
C LYS A 476 -29.02 4.73 -18.78
N CYS A 477 -28.66 5.56 -17.82
CA CYS A 477 -27.32 5.98 -17.50
C CYS A 477 -26.50 4.76 -17.03
N LEU A 478 -25.38 4.51 -17.70
CA LEU A 478 -24.38 3.53 -17.30
C LEU A 478 -23.38 4.20 -16.36
N VAL A 479 -23.39 3.75 -15.11
CA VAL A 479 -22.48 4.16 -14.05
C VAL A 479 -21.25 3.26 -14.10
N CYS A 480 -20.16 3.82 -14.60
CA CYS A 480 -18.84 3.21 -14.70
C CYS A 480 -18.08 3.44 -13.38
N CYS A 481 -18.47 2.71 -12.33
CA CYS A 481 -17.97 2.85 -10.96
C CYS A 481 -16.44 2.81 -10.83
N GLY A 482 -15.89 3.48 -9.82
CA GLY A 482 -14.45 3.40 -9.50
C GLY A 482 -13.99 1.98 -9.20
N HIS A 483 -14.83 1.21 -8.51
CA HIS A 483 -14.65 -0.24 -8.32
C HIS A 483 -15.93 -1.03 -8.62
N GLY A 484 -15.75 -2.23 -9.16
CA GLY A 484 -16.83 -3.18 -9.42
C GLY A 484 -17.43 -3.03 -10.82
N SER A 485 -18.66 -3.49 -11.02
CA SER A 485 -19.25 -3.57 -12.35
C SER A 485 -19.80 -2.22 -12.85
N ILE A 486 -19.80 -2.04 -14.17
CA ILE A 486 -20.69 -1.09 -14.85
C ILE A 486 -22.11 -1.40 -14.40
N SER A 487 -22.78 -0.37 -13.90
CA SER A 487 -24.04 -0.49 -13.19
C SER A 487 -25.10 0.46 -13.74
N VAL A 488 -26.36 0.18 -13.44
CA VAL A 488 -27.49 1.08 -13.61
C VAL A 488 -28.14 1.36 -12.26
N LEU A 489 -28.84 2.49 -12.13
CA LEU A 489 -29.59 2.81 -10.92
C LEU A 489 -30.98 2.18 -10.98
N GLU A 490 -31.29 1.32 -10.00
CA GLU A 490 -32.60 0.69 -9.83
C GLU A 490 -33.03 0.77 -8.36
N ASP A 491 -34.21 1.33 -8.09
CA ASP A 491 -34.74 1.51 -6.73
C ASP A 491 -33.73 2.13 -5.74
N GLY A 492 -32.97 3.12 -6.22
CA GLY A 492 -31.95 3.82 -5.44
C GLY A 492 -30.68 3.02 -5.17
N LYS A 493 -30.46 1.89 -5.87
CA LYS A 493 -29.28 1.03 -5.72
C LYS A 493 -28.60 0.80 -7.06
N LEU A 494 -27.28 0.71 -7.03
CA LEU A 494 -26.51 0.30 -8.20
C LEU A 494 -26.66 -1.22 -8.40
N VAL A 495 -27.10 -1.61 -9.59
CA VAL A 495 -27.25 -3.00 -10.03
C VAL A 495 -26.39 -3.21 -11.27
N GLU A 496 -25.70 -4.34 -11.34
CA GLU A 496 -24.85 -4.69 -12.48
C GLU A 496 -25.64 -4.63 -13.80
N TYR A 497 -25.10 -3.91 -14.78
CA TYR A 497 -25.77 -3.69 -16.08
C TYR A 497 -25.71 -4.93 -16.98
N THR A 498 -24.52 -5.53 -17.09
CA THR A 498 -24.28 -6.77 -17.84
C THR A 498 -23.35 -7.65 -17.05
N GLY A 499 -23.49 -8.97 -17.19
CA GLY A 499 -22.53 -9.91 -16.62
C GLY A 499 -21.10 -9.65 -17.10
N SER A 500 -20.13 -10.08 -16.31
CA SER A 500 -18.71 -10.06 -16.66
C SER A 500 -18.20 -11.45 -17.05
N GLU A 501 -17.18 -11.47 -17.91
CA GLU A 501 -16.38 -12.68 -18.15
C GLU A 501 -15.07 -12.61 -17.36
N ARG A 502 -14.53 -13.77 -16.97
CA ARG A 502 -13.30 -13.86 -16.19
C ARG A 502 -12.09 -14.04 -17.11
N TYR A 503 -11.17 -13.09 -17.09
CA TYR A 503 -9.81 -13.27 -17.58
C TYR A 503 -8.92 -13.86 -16.47
N ALA A 504 -8.05 -14.81 -16.82
CA ALA A 504 -7.03 -15.36 -15.93
C ALA A 504 -5.73 -15.64 -16.72
N ALA A 505 -4.61 -15.04 -16.31
CA ALA A 505 -3.34 -15.10 -17.03
C ALA A 505 -2.80 -16.54 -17.19
N GLY A 506 -2.95 -17.38 -16.16
CA GLY A 506 -2.46 -18.76 -16.14
C GLY A 506 -3.27 -19.78 -16.96
N GLN A 507 -4.43 -19.42 -17.51
CA GLN A 507 -5.19 -20.32 -18.37
C GLN A 507 -4.69 -20.23 -19.81
N LYS A 508 -3.86 -21.20 -20.23
CA LYS A 508 -3.60 -21.44 -21.65
C LYS A 508 -4.96 -21.62 -22.32
N GLY A 509 -5.28 -20.72 -23.26
CA GLY A 509 -6.54 -20.73 -23.98
C GLY A 509 -6.87 -22.15 -24.42
N ILE A 510 -8.03 -22.64 -24.00
CA ILE A 510 -8.61 -23.85 -24.59
C ILE A 510 -8.73 -23.51 -26.06
N SER A 511 -7.86 -24.11 -26.88
CA SER A 511 -8.01 -24.10 -28.32
C SER A 511 -9.41 -24.63 -28.58
N VAL A 512 -10.33 -23.77 -28.99
CA VAL A 512 -11.56 -24.20 -29.61
C VAL A 512 -11.11 -24.91 -30.88
N SER A 513 -11.05 -26.23 -30.80
CA SER A 513 -10.84 -27.09 -31.95
C SER A 513 -11.97 -26.79 -32.94
N ASN A 514 -11.61 -26.17 -34.05
CA ASN A 514 -12.40 -26.25 -35.27
C ASN A 514 -12.37 -27.70 -35.75
N GLU A 515 -13.25 -28.52 -35.18
CA GLU A 515 -13.73 -29.79 -35.72
C GLU A 515 -15.19 -29.85 -35.27
N GLY A 516 -16.23 -29.89 -36.08
CA GLY A 516 -16.41 -30.02 -37.51
C GLY A 516 -17.89 -30.37 -37.70
N PHE A 517 -18.58 -29.61 -38.56
CA PHE A 517 -19.84 -29.83 -39.30
C PHE A 517 -20.74 -28.59 -39.32
#